data_AF-A0AAJ1VVN6-F1
#
_entry.id   AF-A0AAJ1VVN6-F1
#
_cell.length_a   1.000
_cell.length_b   1.000
_cell.length_c   1.000
_cell.angle_alpha   90.00
_cell.angle_beta   90.00
_cell.angle_gamma   90.00
#
_symmetry.space_group_name_H-M   'P 1'
#
loop_
_entity.id
_entity.type
_entity.pdbx_description
1 polymer ?
#
loop_
_entity_poly.entity_id
_entity_poly.type
_entity_poly.pdbx_seq_one_letter_code
_entity_poly.pdbx_strand_id
1 'polypeptide(L)'
;MQKLSIIKFKPKQGCLDEFAANLIAFNDTKHRVFHLMQSGDELHAIVIRGVEILTQDAADGVNWLDGQRHLLQEFDPVNKHTIPLSGDLLHSSV
;
A
#
# COMPACT_ATOMS: atom_id res chain seq x y z
N MET A 1 -12.13 -4.83 -15.82
CA MET A 1 -10.81 -4.23 -16.13
C MET A 1 -9.97 -4.25 -14.87
N GLN A 2 -8.67 -4.52 -14.98
CA GLN A 2 -7.77 -4.50 -13.83
C GLN A 2 -7.25 -3.08 -13.59
N LYS A 3 -6.99 -2.77 -12.32
CA LYS A 3 -6.43 -1.52 -11.84
C LYS A 3 -5.09 -1.80 -11.18
N LEU A 4 -4.13 -0.93 -11.43
CA LEU A 4 -2.84 -0.92 -10.76
C LEU A 4 -2.79 0.28 -9.82
N SER A 5 -2.35 0.06 -8.58
CA SER A 5 -2.03 1.13 -7.65
C SER A 5 -0.59 1.03 -7.17
N ILE A 6 0.08 2.17 -7.07
CA ILE A 6 1.36 2.32 -6.39
C ILE A 6 1.14 3.18 -5.16
N ILE A 7 1.43 2.63 -3.99
CA ILE A 7 1.28 3.30 -2.69
C ILE A 7 2.67 3.47 -2.09
N LYS A 8 3.00 4.70 -1.73
CA LYS A 8 4.29 5.08 -1.14
C LYS A 8 4.19 5.21 0.38
N PHE A 9 5.03 4.50 1.11
CA PHE A 9 5.11 4.58 2.56
C PHE A 9 6.49 5.05 3.00
N LYS A 10 6.52 5.76 4.12
CA LYS A 10 7.74 6.27 4.74
C LYS A 10 7.69 5.90 6.22
N PRO A 11 8.20 4.73 6.59
CA PRO A 11 8.32 4.34 7.99
C PRO A 11 9.18 5.32 8.79
N LYS A 12 8.94 5.40 10.09
CA LYS A 12 9.85 6.09 11.02
C LYS A 12 11.19 5.34 11.07
N GLN A 13 12.23 6.04 11.49
CA GLN A 13 13.54 5.43 11.68
C GLN A 13 13.43 4.24 12.65
N GLY A 14 13.94 3.08 12.25
CA GLY A 14 13.85 1.83 13.03
C GLY A 14 12.55 1.04 12.87
N CYS A 15 11.52 1.57 12.19
CA CYS A 15 10.23 0.91 12.01
C CYS A 15 10.05 0.24 10.63
N LEU A 16 11.06 0.30 9.75
CA LEU A 16 10.95 -0.17 8.36
C LEU A 16 10.63 -1.66 8.29
N ASP A 17 11.40 -2.50 8.98
CA ASP A 17 11.25 -3.95 8.93
C ASP A 17 9.91 -4.40 9.55
N GLU A 18 9.53 -3.79 10.66
CA GLU A 18 8.25 -4.05 11.33
C GLU A 18 7.07 -3.69 10.43
N PHE A 19 7.10 -2.49 9.83
CA PHE A 19 6.02 -2.08 8.94
C PHE A 19 5.97 -2.94 7.67
N ALA A 20 7.12 -3.32 7.10
CA ALA A 20 7.18 -4.23 5.96
C ALA A 20 6.57 -5.60 6.28
N ALA A 21 6.91 -6.17 7.45
CA ALA A 21 6.37 -7.46 7.89
C ALA A 21 4.84 -7.39 8.09
N ASN A 22 4.34 -6.34 8.74
CA ASN A 22 2.90 -6.13 8.94
C ASN A 22 2.18 -5.97 7.59
N LEU A 23 2.78 -5.24 6.64
CA LEU A 23 2.21 -5.02 5.32
C LEU A 23 2.17 -6.31 4.50
N ILE A 24 3.20 -7.16 4.57
CA ILE A 24 3.21 -8.48 3.92
C ILE A 24 2.09 -9.35 4.50
N ALA A 25 2.03 -9.49 5.83
CA ALA A 25 1.02 -10.29 6.50
C ALA A 25 -0.42 -9.84 6.19
N PHE A 26 -0.66 -8.52 6.09
CA PHE A 26 -1.95 -7.99 5.66
C PHE A 26 -2.31 -8.40 4.23
N ASN A 27 -1.32 -8.43 3.33
CA ASN A 27 -1.52 -8.74 1.92
C ASN A 27 -1.65 -10.23 1.63
N ASP A 28 -0.97 -11.10 2.37
CA ASP A 28 -1.03 -12.57 2.19
C ASP A 28 -2.44 -13.13 2.35
N THR A 29 -3.31 -12.41 3.07
CA THR A 29 -4.72 -12.77 3.26
C THR A 29 -5.63 -12.34 2.11
N LYS A 30 -5.11 -11.62 1.10
CA LYS A 30 -5.91 -11.01 0.03
C LYS A 30 -5.68 -11.70 -1.32
N HIS A 31 -6.75 -11.95 -2.06
CA HIS A 31 -6.71 -12.48 -3.43
C HIS A 31 -6.34 -11.40 -4.47
N ARG A 32 -5.13 -10.84 -4.39
CA ARG A 32 -4.61 -9.80 -5.30
C ARG A 32 -3.13 -10.02 -5.60
N VAL A 33 -2.64 -9.54 -6.74
CA VAL A 33 -1.19 -9.53 -6.99
C VAL A 33 -0.60 -8.35 -6.23
N PHE A 34 0.37 -8.64 -5.37
CA PHE A 34 1.02 -7.70 -4.49
C PHE A 34 2.54 -7.81 -4.63
N HIS A 35 3.18 -6.67 -4.86
CA HIS A 35 4.63 -6.54 -4.77
C HIS A 35 4.98 -5.45 -3.77
N LEU A 36 6.02 -5.70 -2.97
CA LEU A 36 6.59 -4.72 -2.07
C LEU A 36 8.04 -4.48 -2.47
N MET A 37 8.37 -3.22 -2.75
CA MET A 37 9.72 -2.78 -3.07
C MET A 37 10.21 -1.82 -1.99
N GLN A 38 11.42 -2.03 -1.50
CA GLN A 38 12.14 -1.05 -0.69
C GLN A 38 12.99 -0.16 -1.58
N SER A 39 12.97 1.15 -1.33
CA SER A 39 13.81 2.16 -1.99
C SER A 39 14.35 3.12 -0.93
N GLY A 40 15.57 2.88 -0.45
CA GLY A 40 16.13 3.64 0.66
C GLY A 40 15.35 3.39 1.96
N ASP A 41 14.86 4.46 2.57
CA ASP A 41 14.00 4.46 3.77
C ASP A 41 12.50 4.40 3.43
N GLU A 42 12.14 4.21 2.16
CA GLU A 42 10.77 4.18 1.68
C GLU A 42 10.34 2.79 1.22
N LEU A 43 9.05 2.52 1.34
CA LEU A 43 8.42 1.29 0.85
C LEU A 43 7.38 1.63 -0.21
N HIS A 44 7.36 0.85 -1.28
CA HIS A 44 6.45 1.01 -2.41
C HIS A 44 5.65 -0.27 -2.57
N ALA A 45 4.36 -0.20 -2.28
CA ALA A 45 3.41 -1.27 -2.53
C ALA A 45 2.82 -1.12 -3.94
N ILE A 46 2.97 -2.15 -4.76
CA ILE A 46 2.33 -2.27 -6.07
C ILE A 46 1.22 -3.30 -5.96
N VAL A 47 0.00 -2.88 -6.23
CA VAL A 47 -1.20 -3.70 -6.08
C VAL A 47 -1.95 -3.77 -7.40
N ILE A 48 -2.15 -4.97 -7.93
CA ILE A 48 -3.01 -5.22 -9.09
C ILE A 48 -4.27 -5.94 -8.64
N ARG A 49 -5.44 -5.38 -9.00
CA ARG A 49 -6.75 -5.86 -8.56
C ARG A 49 -7.85 -5.54 -9.56
N GLY A 50 -8.99 -6.21 -9.46
CA GLY A 50 -10.18 -5.90 -10.26
C GLY A 50 -10.82 -4.56 -9.87
N VAL A 51 -11.49 -3.92 -10.83
CA VAL A 51 -12.19 -2.65 -10.60
C VAL A 51 -13.33 -2.78 -9.58
N GLU A 52 -13.96 -3.94 -9.54
CA GLU A 52 -15.08 -4.28 -8.66
C GLU A 52 -14.69 -4.31 -7.18
N ILE A 53 -13.44 -4.67 -6.86
CA ILE A 53 -12.92 -4.67 -5.49
C ILE A 53 -12.10 -3.42 -5.14
N LEU A 54 -11.86 -2.52 -6.10
CA LEU A 54 -10.98 -1.36 -5.91
C LEU A 54 -11.39 -0.50 -4.70
N THR A 55 -12.67 -0.11 -4.64
CA THR A 55 -13.18 0.79 -3.61
C THR A 55 -13.14 0.15 -2.23
N GLN A 56 -13.60 -1.11 -2.12
CA GLN A 56 -13.60 -1.83 -0.85
C GLN A 56 -12.16 -2.07 -0.37
N ASP A 57 -11.28 -2.50 -1.27
CA ASP A 57 -9.89 -2.79 -0.93
C ASP A 57 -9.11 -1.54 -0.53
N ALA A 58 -9.42 -0.39 -1.15
CA ALA A 58 -8.89 0.91 -0.73
C ALA A 58 -9.39 1.29 0.67
N ALA A 59 -10.69 1.11 0.96
CA ALA A 59 -11.26 1.39 2.28
C ALA A 59 -10.65 0.48 3.37
N ASP A 60 -10.52 -0.81 3.11
CA ASP A 60 -9.87 -1.77 4.01
C ASP A 60 -8.40 -1.40 4.25
N GLY A 61 -7.70 -0.97 3.19
CA GLY A 61 -6.33 -0.50 3.28
C GLY A 61 -6.20 0.72 4.19
N VAL A 62 -7.10 1.70 4.05
CA VAL A 62 -7.12 2.89 4.93
C VAL A 62 -7.40 2.51 6.39
N ASN A 63 -8.42 1.66 6.64
CA ASN A 63 -8.75 1.21 7.98
C ASN A 63 -7.58 0.47 8.66
N TRP A 64 -6.87 -0.37 7.91
CA TRP A 64 -5.67 -1.04 8.42
C TRP A 64 -4.52 -0.05 8.68
N LEU A 65 -4.30 0.90 7.76
CA LEU A 65 -3.26 1.92 7.91
C LEU A 65 -3.45 2.80 9.15
N ASP A 66 -4.70 3.06 9.56
CA ASP A 66 -4.98 3.80 10.79
C ASP A 66 -4.39 3.11 12.04
N GLY A 67 -4.38 1.77 12.07
CA GLY A 67 -3.70 0.99 13.12
C GLY A 67 -2.17 1.03 13.04
N GLN A 68 -1.61 1.25 11.85
CA GLN A 68 -0.16 1.28 11.60
C GLN A 68 0.45 2.70 11.65
N ARG A 69 -0.36 3.75 11.82
CA ARG A 69 0.09 5.16 11.83
C ARG A 69 1.28 5.43 12.77
N HIS A 70 1.36 4.71 13.88
CA HIS A 70 2.45 4.86 14.85
C HIS A 70 3.83 4.49 14.29
N LEU A 71 3.89 3.68 13.24
CA LEU A 71 5.12 3.26 12.54
C LEU A 71 5.50 4.17 11.37
N LEU A 72 4.60 5.06 10.94
CA LEU A 72 4.77 5.87 9.73
C LEU A 72 5.11 7.33 10.07
N GLN A 73 5.93 7.95 9.23
CA GLN A 73 6.07 9.40 9.21
C GLN A 73 4.79 10.01 8.64
N GLU A 74 4.31 11.11 9.23
CA GLU A 74 3.18 11.84 8.66
C GLU A 74 3.60 12.40 7.29
N PHE A 75 2.94 11.94 6.22
CA PHE A 75 3.23 12.36 4.84
C PHE A 75 2.78 13.81 4.57
N ASP A 76 1.72 14.24 5.24
CA ASP A 76 1.09 15.55 5.09
C ASP A 76 0.37 15.89 6.41
N PRO A 77 0.63 17.03 7.07
CA PRO A 77 -0.03 17.43 8.31
C PRO A 77 -1.54 17.71 8.16
N VAL A 78 -2.01 17.99 6.94
CA VAL A 78 -3.42 18.26 6.59
C VAL A 78 -4.13 16.96 6.22
N ASN A 79 -3.55 16.18 5.30
CA ASN A 79 -4.22 15.00 4.74
C ASN A 79 -3.91 13.71 5.51
N LYS A 80 -2.76 13.63 6.20
CA LYS A 80 -2.31 12.51 7.05
C LYS A 80 -2.32 11.13 6.38
N HIS A 81 -2.34 11.06 5.05
CA HIS A 81 -2.36 9.80 4.31
C HIS A 81 -1.54 9.88 3.01
N THR A 82 -1.00 8.73 2.61
CA THR A 82 -0.43 8.52 1.28
C THR A 82 -1.54 8.53 0.23
N ILE A 83 -1.42 9.35 -0.81
CA ILE A 83 -2.30 9.26 -1.98
C ILE A 83 -1.74 8.19 -2.93
N PRO A 84 -2.45 7.08 -3.18
CA PRO A 84 -2.02 6.08 -4.14
C PRO A 84 -2.13 6.62 -5.56
N LEU A 85 -1.09 6.41 -6.38
CA LEU A 85 -1.22 6.56 -7.82
C LEU A 85 -1.97 5.34 -8.36
N SER A 86 -3.16 5.54 -8.92
CA SER A 86 -3.99 4.45 -9.44
C SER A 86 -4.40 4.67 -10.89
N GLY A 87 -4.45 3.61 -11.69
CA GLY A 87 -4.81 3.69 -13.11
C GLY A 87 -5.29 2.35 -13.69
N ASP A 88 -5.75 2.41 -14.94
CA ASP A 88 -6.06 1.20 -15.72
C ASP A 88 -4.79 0.43 -16.05
N LEU A 89 -4.80 -0.86 -15.76
CA LEU A 89 -3.71 -1.76 -16.13
C LEU A 89 -3.87 -2.13 -17.61
N LEU A 90 -2.98 -1.63 -18.45
CA LEU A 90 -2.99 -1.90 -19.89
C LEU A 90 -2.31 -3.23 -20.25
N HIS A 91 -1.28 -3.62 -19.51
CA HIS A 91 -0.51 -4.83 -19.76
C HIS A 91 0.13 -5.35 -18.47
N SER A 92 0.14 -6.68 -18.30
CA SER A 92 0.79 -7.39 -17.21
C SER A 92 1.23 -8.76 -17.73
N SER A 93 2.47 -9.16 -17.44
CA SER A 93 3.05 -10.44 -17.88
C SER A 93 3.23 -11.45 -16.75
N VAL A 94 2.75 -11.12 -15.54
CA VAL A 94 2.66 -12.06 -14.41
C VAL A 94 1.54 -13.07 -14.61
#